data_AF-A0A250X579-F1
#
_entry.id   AF-A0A250X579-F1
#
_cell.length_a   1.000
_cell.length_b   1.000
_cell.length_c   1.000
_cell.angle_alpha   90.00
_cell.angle_beta   90.00
_cell.angle_gamma   90.00
#
_symmetry.space_group_name_H-M   'P 1'
#
loop_
_entity.id
_entity.type
_entity.pdbx_description
1 polymer ?
#
loop_
_entity_poly.entity_id
_entity_poly.type
_entity_poly.pdbx_seq_one_letter_code
_entity_poly.pdbx_strand_id
1 'polypeptide(L)'
;MSIHNTSHTAGGTLGKPPESGSSPAKTHRQKVRVLKSLVENQGTAAHGEHQLLLKLVQAPQHISRLSKFPYLKDFEWFLSPNRQDLGRGDAMFVDKTGGKVLILELKTLHMGSSKTARTARNAARKKAKQQAAYYAAHYKRMHPQFQVFAGTCCEQLSVSLQKGDTYPQVSIL
;
A
#
# COMPACT_ATOMS: atom_id res chain seq x y z
N MET A 1 3.77 74.21 -14.57
CA MET A 1 4.34 73.13 -15.40
C MET A 1 3.93 71.81 -14.78
N SER A 2 2.90 71.17 -15.33
CA SER A 2 2.46 69.83 -14.94
C SER A 2 3.28 68.78 -15.67
N ILE A 3 3.69 67.73 -14.96
CA ILE A 3 4.04 66.46 -15.59
C ILE A 3 3.53 65.35 -14.67
N HIS A 4 2.50 64.66 -15.16
CA HIS A 4 2.02 63.40 -14.62
C HIS A 4 3.06 62.30 -14.83
N ASN A 5 3.19 61.37 -13.89
CA ASN A 5 3.67 60.05 -14.23
C ASN A 5 2.93 58.94 -13.46
N THR A 6 1.99 58.37 -14.21
CA THR A 6 1.49 56.99 -14.29
C THR A 6 1.87 55.96 -13.21
N SER A 7 0.79 55.40 -12.65
CA SER A 7 0.67 54.15 -11.91
C SER A 7 1.07 52.91 -12.72
N HIS A 8 1.85 52.02 -12.11
CA HIS A 8 1.97 50.62 -12.53
C HIS A 8 1.49 49.70 -11.41
N THR A 9 0.32 49.10 -11.63
CA THR A 9 -0.23 47.95 -10.93
C THR A 9 0.62 46.71 -11.22
N ALA A 10 1.40 46.26 -10.24
CA ALA A 10 2.00 44.94 -10.27
C ALA A 10 0.92 43.90 -9.93
N GLY A 11 0.22 43.41 -10.97
CA GLY A 11 -0.56 42.19 -10.91
C GLY A 11 0.38 41.00 -10.69
N GLY A 12 0.59 40.64 -9.43
CA GLY A 12 1.24 39.39 -9.06
C GLY A 12 0.30 38.24 -9.42
N THR A 13 0.56 37.60 -10.55
CA THR A 13 -0.07 36.34 -10.94
C THR A 13 0.23 35.32 -9.85
N LEU A 14 -0.75 35.05 -8.98
CA LEU A 14 -0.78 33.87 -8.11
C LEU A 14 -0.46 32.67 -8.99
N GLY A 15 0.71 32.08 -8.77
CA GLY A 15 1.14 30.86 -9.43
C GLY A 15 0.02 29.82 -9.28
N LYS A 16 -0.48 29.33 -10.42
CA LYS A 16 -1.39 28.19 -10.43
C LYS A 16 -0.76 27.06 -9.60
N PRO A 17 -1.50 26.42 -8.69
CA PRO A 17 -1.02 25.21 -8.04
C PRO A 17 -0.73 24.16 -9.12
N PRO A 18 0.23 23.25 -8.89
CA PRO A 18 0.57 22.20 -9.85
C PRO A 18 -0.64 21.29 -10.07
N GLU A 19 -1.38 21.52 -11.15
CA GLU A 19 -2.35 20.57 -11.68
C GLU A 19 -1.58 19.47 -12.44
N SER A 20 -1.57 18.27 -11.87
CA SER A 20 -1.80 16.99 -12.55
C SER A 20 -1.25 15.78 -11.76
N GLY A 21 -1.41 15.76 -10.43
CA GLY A 21 -1.39 14.49 -9.71
C GLY A 21 -2.67 13.72 -10.01
N SER A 22 -2.59 12.56 -10.66
CA SER A 22 -3.78 11.71 -10.85
C SER A 22 -4.45 11.44 -9.51
N SER A 23 -5.75 11.69 -9.38
CA SER A 23 -6.52 11.42 -8.16
C SER A 23 -6.23 10.00 -7.63
N PRO A 24 -6.04 9.79 -6.32
CA PRO A 24 -5.79 8.46 -5.73
C PRO A 24 -6.78 7.39 -6.19
N ALA A 25 -8.04 7.76 -6.44
CA ALA A 25 -9.06 6.86 -6.95
C ALA A 25 -8.78 6.38 -8.39
N LYS A 26 -8.25 7.25 -9.26
CA LYS A 26 -7.87 6.87 -10.64
C LYS A 26 -6.68 5.92 -10.61
N THR A 27 -5.64 6.26 -9.83
CA THR A 27 -4.45 5.40 -9.63
C THR A 27 -4.85 4.03 -9.07
N HIS A 28 -5.70 4.01 -8.06
CA HIS A 28 -6.20 2.78 -7.46
C HIS A 28 -6.87 1.87 -8.49
N ARG A 29 -7.83 2.38 -9.28
CA ARG A 29 -8.51 1.57 -10.31
C ARG A 29 -7.54 0.99 -11.32
N GLN A 30 -6.55 1.78 -11.76
CA GLN A 30 -5.53 1.32 -12.69
C GLN A 30 -4.68 0.20 -12.06
N LYS A 31 -4.20 0.38 -10.83
CA LYS A 31 -3.39 -0.62 -10.11
C LYS A 31 -4.16 -1.91 -9.84
N VAL A 32 -5.43 -1.82 -9.45
CA VAL A 32 -6.29 -3.00 -9.26
C VAL A 32 -6.49 -3.77 -10.57
N ARG A 33 -6.65 -3.07 -11.70
CA ARG A 33 -6.74 -3.72 -13.02
C ARG A 33 -5.47 -4.49 -13.36
N VAL A 34 -4.29 -3.90 -13.13
CA VAL A 34 -3.00 -4.58 -13.36
C VAL A 34 -2.85 -5.79 -12.45
N LEU A 35 -3.10 -5.64 -11.14
CA LEU A 35 -3.04 -6.72 -10.18
C LEU A 35 -3.97 -7.90 -10.57
N LYS A 36 -5.19 -7.59 -11.00
CA LYS A 36 -6.14 -8.60 -11.46
C LYS A 36 -5.58 -9.39 -12.66
N SER A 37 -5.06 -8.69 -13.67
CA SER A 37 -4.45 -9.34 -14.84
C SER A 37 -3.23 -10.19 -14.47
N LEU A 38 -2.41 -9.76 -13.51
CA LEU A 38 -1.27 -10.55 -13.03
C LEU A 38 -1.71 -11.87 -12.39
N VAL A 39 -2.72 -11.81 -11.52
CA VAL A 39 -3.26 -13.01 -10.86
C VAL A 39 -3.91 -13.95 -11.87
N GLU A 40 -4.64 -13.43 -12.86
CA GLU A 40 -5.30 -14.23 -13.90
C GLU A 40 -4.31 -14.90 -14.85
N ASN A 41 -3.24 -14.20 -15.25
CA ASN A 41 -2.28 -14.69 -16.25
C ASN A 41 -1.22 -15.64 -15.69
N GLN A 42 -0.99 -15.66 -14.37
CA GLN A 42 0.09 -16.44 -13.77
C GLN A 42 -0.36 -17.81 -13.19
N GLY A 43 -1.64 -18.16 -13.30
CA GLY A 43 -2.19 -19.42 -12.80
C GLY A 43 -2.22 -19.54 -11.26
N THR A 44 -2.74 -20.65 -10.73
CA THR A 44 -2.97 -20.87 -9.28
C THR A 44 -1.68 -20.96 -8.44
N ALA A 45 -0.52 -21.15 -9.08
CA ALA A 45 0.79 -21.17 -8.43
C ALA A 45 1.36 -19.77 -8.18
N ALA A 46 0.75 -18.72 -8.72
CA ALA A 46 1.19 -17.34 -8.57
C ALA A 46 0.92 -16.83 -7.15
N HIS A 47 2.01 -16.78 -6.38
CA HIS A 47 2.25 -15.97 -5.19
C HIS A 47 0.98 -15.67 -4.36
N GLY A 48 0.72 -16.50 -3.34
CA GLY A 48 -0.42 -16.30 -2.45
C GLY A 48 -0.51 -14.91 -1.80
N GLU A 49 0.58 -14.13 -1.79
CA GLU A 49 0.61 -12.72 -1.37
C GLU A 49 -0.10 -11.79 -2.38
N HIS A 50 -0.02 -12.02 -3.69
CA HIS A 50 -0.80 -11.28 -4.70
C HIS A 50 -2.28 -11.61 -4.64
N GLN A 51 -2.61 -12.89 -4.46
CA GLN A 51 -4.00 -13.32 -4.24
C GLN A 51 -4.57 -12.68 -2.96
N LEU A 52 -3.77 -12.64 -1.90
CA LEU A 52 -4.11 -11.95 -0.65
C LEU A 52 -4.33 -10.45 -0.88
N LEU A 53 -3.46 -9.78 -1.64
CA LEU A 53 -3.63 -8.37 -2.00
C LEU A 53 -4.92 -8.15 -2.79
N LEU A 54 -5.20 -9.02 -3.77
CA LEU A 54 -6.39 -8.91 -4.61
C LEU A 54 -7.67 -9.05 -3.78
N LYS A 55 -7.73 -10.04 -2.88
CA LYS A 55 -8.83 -10.19 -1.91
C LYS A 55 -8.99 -8.97 -1.01
N LEU A 56 -7.89 -8.33 -0.63
CA LEU A 56 -7.92 -7.15 0.24
C LEU A 56 -8.50 -5.92 -0.49
N VAL A 57 -8.17 -5.72 -1.78
CA VAL A 57 -8.63 -4.56 -2.56
C VAL A 57 -9.98 -4.75 -3.23
N GLN A 58 -10.47 -5.98 -3.39
CA GLN A 58 -11.77 -6.26 -4.02
C GLN A 58 -12.93 -6.35 -3.02
N ALA A 59 -12.65 -6.67 -1.76
CA ALA A 59 -13.67 -6.88 -0.74
C ALA A 59 -13.94 -5.58 0.05
N PRO A 60 -15.13 -4.96 -0.07
CA PRO A 60 -15.47 -3.72 0.64
C PRO A 60 -15.29 -3.84 2.17
N GLN A 61 -15.56 -5.02 2.73
CA GLN A 61 -15.40 -5.36 4.14
C GLN A 61 -13.93 -5.48 4.61
N HIS A 62 -12.98 -5.63 3.68
CA HIS A 62 -11.55 -5.64 3.98
C HIS A 62 -10.95 -4.24 3.86
N ILE A 63 -11.40 -3.48 2.86
CA ILE A 63 -11.06 -2.05 2.73
C ILE A 63 -11.62 -1.25 3.91
N SER A 64 -12.77 -1.63 4.47
CA SER A 64 -13.29 -0.99 5.69
C SER A 64 -12.37 -1.18 6.90
N ARG A 65 -11.59 -2.28 6.97
CA ARG A 65 -10.53 -2.45 8.00
C ARG A 65 -9.32 -1.57 7.73
N LEU A 66 -9.07 -1.25 6.46
CA LEU A 66 -8.10 -0.23 6.06
C LEU A 66 -8.65 1.20 6.19
N SER A 67 -9.95 1.40 6.48
CA SER A 67 -10.81 2.61 6.44
C SER A 67 -10.19 3.99 6.22
N LYS A 68 -9.05 4.28 6.84
CA LYS A 68 -8.27 5.51 6.66
C LYS A 68 -7.42 5.52 5.39
N PHE A 69 -7.25 4.39 4.70
CA PHE A 69 -6.36 4.20 3.55
C PHE A 69 -7.04 3.37 2.43
N PRO A 70 -8.11 3.89 1.79
CA PRO A 70 -8.92 3.10 0.87
C PRO A 70 -8.27 2.85 -0.51
N TYR A 71 -7.19 3.57 -0.85
CA TYR A 71 -6.68 3.57 -2.22
C TYR A 71 -5.30 2.91 -2.30
N LEU A 72 -5.22 1.81 -3.04
CA LEU A 72 -3.94 1.22 -3.45
C LEU A 72 -3.17 2.23 -4.31
N LYS A 73 -2.06 2.75 -3.80
CA LYS A 73 -1.15 3.66 -4.50
C LYS A 73 -0.14 2.88 -5.32
N ASP A 74 0.46 1.87 -4.71
CA ASP A 74 1.42 1.00 -5.40
C ASP A 74 1.44 -0.39 -4.78
N PHE A 75 1.99 -1.35 -5.52
CA PHE A 75 2.27 -2.69 -5.03
C PHE A 75 3.62 -3.11 -5.57
N GLU A 76 4.31 -3.98 -4.84
CA GLU A 76 5.55 -4.57 -5.33
C GLU A 76 6.62 -3.50 -5.69
N TRP A 77 6.75 -2.50 -4.83
CA TRP A 77 7.55 -1.29 -5.08
C TRP A 77 8.96 -1.44 -4.50
N PHE A 78 9.96 -0.89 -5.18
CA PHE A 78 11.34 -0.89 -4.70
C PHE A 78 11.57 0.21 -3.67
N LEU A 79 12.28 -0.11 -2.58
CA LEU A 79 12.61 0.87 -1.54
C LEU A 79 13.47 2.02 -2.06
N SER A 80 14.29 1.75 -3.07
CA SER A 80 15.04 2.76 -3.82
C SER A 80 15.12 2.32 -5.29
N PRO A 81 14.91 3.23 -6.26
CA PRO A 81 14.72 2.89 -7.68
C PRO A 81 15.81 2.04 -8.35
N ASN A 82 17.01 1.91 -7.76
CA ASN A 82 18.12 1.14 -8.35
C ASN A 82 18.78 0.17 -7.36
N ARG A 83 18.12 -0.13 -6.24
CA ARG A 83 18.71 -0.90 -5.12
C ARG A 83 17.80 -2.07 -4.75
N GLN A 84 17.90 -3.14 -5.53
CA GLN A 84 17.15 -4.37 -5.29
C GLN A 84 17.57 -5.06 -3.97
N ASP A 85 18.79 -4.78 -3.50
CA ASP A 85 19.35 -5.30 -2.24
C ASP A 85 18.63 -4.76 -0.98
N LEU A 86 17.97 -3.60 -1.07
CA LEU A 86 17.24 -3.00 0.05
C LEU A 86 15.85 -3.61 0.25
N GLY A 87 15.41 -4.47 -0.67
CA GLY A 87 14.12 -5.13 -0.64
C GLY A 87 13.04 -4.40 -1.43
N ARG A 88 11.89 -5.08 -1.49
CA ARG A 88 10.68 -4.67 -2.21
C ARG A 88 9.52 -4.74 -1.22
N GLY A 89 8.71 -3.70 -1.16
CA GLY A 89 7.51 -3.68 -0.31
C GLY A 89 6.30 -4.23 -1.04
N ASP A 90 5.42 -4.92 -0.31
CA ASP A 90 4.29 -5.64 -0.92
C ASP A 90 3.18 -4.70 -1.40
N ALA A 91 2.70 -3.80 -0.54
CA ALA A 91 1.62 -2.88 -0.88
C ALA A 91 1.73 -1.52 -0.18
N MET A 92 1.24 -0.50 -0.86
CA MET A 92 1.11 0.86 -0.37
C MET A 92 -0.31 1.36 -0.56
N PHE A 93 -0.93 1.77 0.54
CA PHE A 93 -2.24 2.39 0.53
C PHE A 93 -2.15 3.86 0.91
N VAL A 94 -3.10 4.67 0.44
CA VAL A 94 -3.22 6.07 0.81
C VAL A 94 -4.63 6.43 1.23
N ASP A 95 -4.71 7.47 2.05
CA ASP A 95 -5.97 8.10 2.41
C ASP A 95 -6.59 8.83 1.22
N LYS A 96 -7.78 9.40 1.43
CA LYS A 96 -8.51 10.12 0.39
C LYS A 96 -7.78 11.36 -0.13
N THR A 97 -6.99 12.00 0.73
CA THR A 97 -6.24 13.20 0.38
C THR A 97 -4.89 12.90 -0.27
N GLY A 98 -4.36 11.68 -0.08
CA GLY A 98 -3.02 11.28 -0.50
C GLY A 98 -1.91 11.69 0.47
N GLY A 99 -2.23 12.43 1.54
CA GLY A 99 -1.26 12.92 2.53
C GLY A 99 -0.82 11.86 3.55
N LYS A 100 -1.58 10.77 3.70
CA LYS A 100 -1.23 9.66 4.58
C LYS A 100 -1.01 8.39 3.79
N VAL A 101 0.04 7.67 4.15
CA VAL A 101 0.50 6.45 3.48
C VAL A 101 0.57 5.31 4.48
N LEU A 102 -0.02 4.18 4.15
CA LEU A 102 0.13 2.92 4.87
C LEU A 102 1.00 1.98 4.04
N ILE A 103 2.16 1.61 4.58
CA ILE A 103 2.98 0.52 4.05
C ILE A 103 2.46 -0.78 4.66
N LEU A 104 2.04 -1.71 3.81
CA LEU A 104 1.43 -2.97 4.23
C LEU A 104 2.29 -4.13 3.74
N GLU A 105 2.85 -4.89 4.69
CA GLU A 105 3.52 -6.16 4.40
C GLU A 105 2.48 -7.29 4.42
N LEU A 106 2.48 -8.12 3.38
CA LEU A 106 1.58 -9.23 3.20
C LEU A 106 2.31 -10.52 3.56
N LYS A 107 1.64 -11.42 4.30
CA LYS A 107 2.22 -12.74 4.55
C LYS A 107 1.21 -13.86 4.51
N THR A 108 1.44 -14.83 3.64
CA THR A 108 0.73 -16.10 3.66
C THR A 108 1.36 -17.03 4.69
N LEU A 109 0.52 -17.65 5.52
CA LEU A 109 0.97 -18.51 6.61
C LEU A 109 0.61 -19.97 6.36
N HIS A 110 1.58 -20.86 6.57
CA HIS A 110 1.39 -22.31 6.46
C HIS A 110 0.35 -22.82 7.46
N MET A 111 -0.56 -23.69 7.03
CA MET A 111 -1.69 -24.20 7.83
C MET A 111 -1.34 -25.22 8.92
N GLY A 112 -0.06 -25.48 9.18
CA GLY A 112 0.31 -26.60 10.05
C GLY A 112 -0.17 -26.35 11.49
N SER A 113 -0.80 -27.37 12.08
CA SER A 113 -1.25 -27.34 13.48
C SER A 113 -0.15 -27.76 14.47
N SER A 114 0.96 -28.33 13.98
CA SER A 114 2.06 -28.79 14.83
C SER A 114 2.70 -27.65 15.63
N LYS A 115 3.34 -27.98 16.76
CA LYS A 115 4.09 -27.02 17.58
C LYS A 115 5.13 -26.26 16.75
N THR A 116 5.80 -26.96 15.84
CA THR A 116 6.77 -26.38 14.89
C THR A 116 6.10 -25.39 13.95
N ALA A 117 4.95 -25.76 13.36
CA ALA A 117 4.22 -24.88 12.46
C ALA A 117 3.67 -23.62 13.17
N ARG A 118 3.22 -23.74 14.42
CA ARG A 118 2.85 -22.57 15.24
C ARG A 118 4.04 -21.64 15.48
N THR A 119 5.20 -22.19 15.82
CA THR A 119 6.43 -21.42 16.03
C THR A 119 6.85 -20.69 14.76
N ALA A 120 6.83 -21.39 13.62
CA ALA A 120 7.11 -20.81 12.31
C ALA A 120 6.15 -19.67 11.96
N ARG A 121 4.84 -19.82 12.21
CA ARG A 121 3.85 -18.75 12.00
C ARG A 121 4.12 -17.51 12.86
N ASN A 122 4.46 -17.70 14.13
CA ASN A 122 4.79 -16.59 15.03
C ASN A 122 6.06 -15.86 14.57
N ALA A 123 7.09 -16.61 14.16
CA ALA A 123 8.31 -16.05 13.60
C ALA A 123 8.03 -15.27 12.31
N ALA A 124 7.22 -15.82 11.40
CA ALA A 124 6.82 -15.15 10.15
C ALA A 124 6.05 -13.85 10.42
N ARG A 125 5.09 -13.86 11.35
CA ARG A 125 4.37 -12.65 11.77
C ARG A 125 5.31 -11.60 12.35
N LYS A 126 6.25 -12.01 13.23
CA LYS A 126 7.24 -11.09 13.81
C LYS A 126 8.13 -10.48 12.71
N LYS A 127 8.59 -11.30 11.77
CA LYS A 127 9.40 -10.84 10.64
C LYS A 127 8.62 -9.85 9.76
N ALA A 128 7.37 -10.15 9.41
CA ALA A 128 6.52 -9.24 8.64
C ALA A 128 6.33 -7.89 9.34
N LYS A 129 6.14 -7.88 10.67
CA LYS A 129 6.05 -6.63 11.45
C LYS A 129 7.33 -5.82 11.39
N GLN A 130 8.48 -6.47 11.52
CA GLN A 130 9.79 -5.83 11.43
C GLN A 130 10.02 -5.25 10.02
N GLN A 131 9.67 -5.99 8.97
CA GLN A 131 9.77 -5.51 7.58
C GLN A 131 8.86 -4.31 7.33
N ALA A 132 7.58 -4.38 7.72
CA ALA A 132 6.65 -3.27 7.59
C ALA A 132 7.16 -1.99 8.28
N ALA A 133 7.69 -2.11 9.52
CA ALA A 133 8.26 -0.99 10.25
C ALA A 133 9.51 -0.42 9.57
N TYR A 134 10.42 -1.29 9.11
CA TYR A 134 11.62 -0.89 8.38
C TYR A 134 11.28 -0.16 7.07
N TYR A 135 10.36 -0.69 6.27
CA TYR A 135 9.93 -0.09 5.02
C TYR A 135 9.20 1.24 5.24
N ALA A 136 8.35 1.33 6.26
CA ALA A 136 7.70 2.59 6.65
C ALA A 136 8.70 3.67 7.07
N ALA A 137 9.69 3.32 7.91
CA ALA A 137 10.75 4.24 8.32
C ALA A 137 11.58 4.70 7.11
N HIS A 138 11.94 3.77 6.22
CA HIS A 138 12.65 4.08 4.99
C HIS A 138 11.85 5.05 4.10
N TYR A 139 10.57 4.75 3.87
CA TYR A 139 9.68 5.59 3.07
C TYR A 139 9.51 6.99 3.67
N LYS A 140 9.33 7.08 4.99
CA LYS A 140 9.21 8.36 5.70
C LYS A 140 10.46 9.23 5.56
N ARG A 141 11.65 8.63 5.62
CA ARG A 141 12.93 9.34 5.43
C ARG A 141 13.06 9.91 4.01
N MET A 142 12.63 9.16 3.01
CA MET A 142 12.68 9.59 1.60
C MET A 142 11.57 10.59 1.24
N HIS A 143 10.44 10.54 1.95
CA HIS A 143 9.28 11.36 1.69
C HIS A 143 8.74 11.98 3.00
N PRO A 144 9.46 12.96 3.58
CA PRO A 144 9.12 13.53 4.87
C PRO A 144 7.76 14.24 4.90
N GLN A 145 7.21 14.62 3.73
CA GLN A 145 5.90 15.25 3.62
C GLN A 145 4.72 14.34 3.96
N PHE A 146 4.87 13.01 3.87
CA PHE A 146 3.76 12.09 4.15
C PHE A 146 3.69 11.72 5.62
N GLN A 147 2.48 11.55 6.17
CA GLN A 147 2.30 10.81 7.40
C GLN A 147 2.32 9.31 7.07
N VAL A 148 3.30 8.57 7.60
CA VAL A 148 3.54 7.17 7.21
C VAL A 148 3.17 6.24 8.36
N PHE A 149 2.44 5.18 8.02
CA PHE A 149 2.01 4.12 8.91
C PHE A 149 2.55 2.78 8.42
N ALA A 150 2.78 1.85 9.34
CA ALA A 150 3.15 0.48 9.03
C ALA A 150 2.00 -0.46 9.38
N GLY A 151 1.82 -1.51 8.59
CA GLY A 151 0.88 -2.56 8.90
C GLY A 151 1.30 -3.90 8.33
N THR A 152 0.69 -4.95 8.86
CA THR A 152 0.82 -6.31 8.33
C THR A 152 -0.54 -6.89 8.03
N CYS A 153 -0.66 -7.61 6.93
CA CYS A 153 -1.81 -8.44 6.62
C CYS A 153 -1.34 -9.89 6.52
N CYS A 154 -1.76 -10.74 7.45
CA CYS A 154 -1.41 -12.16 7.38
C CYS A 154 -2.66 -13.04 7.31
N GLU A 155 -2.74 -13.84 6.27
CA GLU A 155 -3.82 -14.82 6.07
C GLU A 155 -3.25 -16.24 6.11
N GLN A 156 -3.95 -17.13 6.79
CA GLN A 156 -3.67 -18.56 6.77
C GLN A 156 -4.42 -19.14 5.57
N LEU A 157 -3.69 -19.57 4.53
CA LEU A 157 -4.31 -20.08 3.29
C LEU A 157 -4.92 -21.45 3.57
N SER A 158 -6.25 -21.57 3.68
CA SER A 158 -6.94 -22.86 3.64
C SER A 158 -6.91 -23.45 2.23
N VAL A 159 -6.29 -24.63 2.06
CA VAL A 159 -6.28 -25.37 0.76
C VAL A 159 -7.64 -26.05 0.49
N SER A 160 -8.64 -25.88 1.36
CA SER A 160 -10.01 -26.31 1.11
C SER A 160 -10.87 -25.13 0.66
N LEU A 161 -11.23 -25.11 -0.62
CA LEU A 161 -12.44 -24.46 -1.14
C LEU A 161 -13.68 -25.11 -0.49
N GLN A 162 -13.85 -24.94 0.82
CA GLN A 162 -15.08 -25.29 1.52
C GLN A 162 -15.39 -24.23 2.56
N LYS A 163 -16.41 -23.43 2.21
CA LYS A 163 -17.37 -22.70 3.05
C LYS A 163 -16.94 -22.55 4.53
N GLY A 164 -16.20 -21.48 4.78
CA GLY A 164 -15.78 -21.06 6.11
C GLY A 164 -14.80 -19.90 5.97
N ASP A 165 -15.34 -18.68 5.88
CA ASP A 165 -14.57 -17.46 5.61
C ASP A 165 -13.50 -17.22 6.68
N THR A 166 -12.27 -17.67 6.43
CA THR A 166 -11.10 -17.21 7.18
C THR A 166 -10.67 -15.88 6.58
N TYR A 167 -10.89 -14.80 7.32
CA TYR A 167 -10.60 -13.43 6.89
C TYR A 167 -9.12 -13.04 7.12
N PRO A 168 -8.53 -12.21 6.24
CA PRO A 168 -7.21 -11.62 6.48
C PRO A 168 -7.23 -10.72 7.72
N GLN A 169 -6.27 -10.95 8.62
CA GLN A 169 -6.08 -10.13 9.81
C GLN A 169 -5.09 -9.00 9.49
N VAL A 170 -5.60 -7.77 9.47
CA VAL A 170 -4.79 -6.54 9.31
C VAL A 170 -4.48 -5.98 10.68
N SER A 171 -3.22 -5.69 10.94
CA SER A 171 -2.77 -4.99 12.15
C SER A 171 -1.95 -3.78 11.75
N ILE A 172 -2.37 -2.58 12.18
CA ILE A 172 -1.59 -1.35 12.08
C ILE A 172 -0.69 -1.28 13.31
N LEU A 173 0.59 -0.99 13.12
CA LEU A 173 1.61 -0.92 14.16
C LEU A 173 1.72 0.48 14.76
#